data_AF-A0A949ZF92-F1
#
_entry.id   AF-A0A949ZF92-F1
#
_cell.length_a   1.000
_cell.length_b   1.000
_cell.length_c   1.000
_cell.angle_alpha   90.00
_cell.angle_beta   90.00
_cell.angle_gamma   90.00
#
_symmetry.space_group_name_H-M   'P 1'
#
loop_
_entity.id
_entity.type
_entity.pdbx_description
1 polymer ?
#
loop_
_entity_poly.entity_id
_entity_poly.type
_entity_poly.pdbx_seq_one_letter_code
_entity_poly.pdbx_strand_id
1 'polypeptide(L)'
;QQQVGGNLAQVLDNIEFTVRERVRIKGEINTLTSQARVSGWILTGLPFALAGILTLTAPTYFNPMFTNLVGQIMLGMCGFSMLIGYLIIRKIVNIEV
;
A
#
# COMPACT_ATOMS: atom_id res chain seq x y z
N GLN A 1 4.89 9.49 54.45
CA GLN A 1 4.09 9.77 53.24
C GLN A 1 4.94 10.17 52.01
N GLN A 2 6.18 9.69 51.86
CA GLN A 2 7.04 10.00 50.68
C GLN A 2 6.99 8.94 49.56
N GLN A 3 6.33 7.81 49.77
CA GLN A 3 6.26 6.72 48.77
C GLN A 3 5.48 7.10 47.51
N VAL A 4 4.60 8.11 47.56
CA VAL A 4 3.77 8.50 46.42
C VAL A 4 4.48 9.48 45.49
N GLY A 5 5.30 10.41 46.02
CA GLY A 5 6.01 11.42 45.20
C GLY A 5 7.17 10.87 44.37
N GLY A 6 7.97 9.95 44.94
CA GLY A 6 9.05 9.29 44.19
C GLY A 6 8.54 8.31 43.13
N ASN A 7 7.42 7.65 43.39
CA ASN A 7 6.79 6.74 42.43
C ASN A 7 6.15 7.52 41.27
N LEU A 8 5.55 8.69 41.53
CA LEU A 8 5.01 9.56 40.48
C LEU A 8 6.09 10.12 39.55
N ALA A 9 7.26 10.50 40.08
CA ALA A 9 8.39 10.94 39.25
C ALA A 9 8.85 9.80 38.30
N GLN A 10 8.96 8.58 38.83
CA GLN A 10 9.35 7.41 38.05
C GLN A 10 8.30 7.00 37.01
N VAL A 11 7.01 7.10 37.34
CA VAL A 11 5.91 6.88 36.40
C VAL A 11 5.89 7.97 35.32
N LEU A 12 6.18 9.23 35.66
CA LEU A 12 6.26 10.32 34.71
C LEU A 12 7.40 10.13 33.71
N ASP A 13 8.60 9.75 34.18
CA ASP A 13 9.74 9.43 33.32
C ASP A 13 9.43 8.27 32.36
N ASN A 14 8.73 7.24 32.86
CA ASN A 14 8.29 6.11 32.03
C ASN A 14 7.27 6.52 30.97
N ILE A 15 6.34 7.43 31.31
CA ILE A 15 5.37 7.97 30.35
C ILE A 15 6.09 8.84 29.32
N GLU A 16 7.03 9.69 29.74
CA GLU A 16 7.82 10.52 28.83
C GLU A 16 8.56 9.65 27.81
N PHE A 17 9.24 8.60 28.28
CA PHE A 17 9.92 7.64 27.41
C PHE A 17 8.94 6.99 26.42
N THR A 18 7.80 6.51 26.93
CA THR A 18 6.77 5.85 26.11
C THR A 18 6.18 6.78 25.06
N VAL A 19 5.95 8.06 25.40
CA VAL A 19 5.41 9.06 24.48
C VAL A 19 6.42 9.37 23.37
N ARG A 20 7.69 9.60 23.73
CA ARG A 20 8.76 9.84 22.75
C ARG A 20 8.89 8.65 21.79
N GLU A 21 8.84 7.43 22.30
CA GLU A 21 8.94 6.22 21.48
C GLU A 21 7.75 6.07 20.53
N ARG A 22 6.53 6.36 20.98
CA ARG A 22 5.34 6.39 20.10
C ARG A 22 5.47 7.42 18.98
N VAL A 23 5.98 8.62 19.27
CA VAL A 23 6.20 9.67 18.25
C VAL A 23 7.21 9.20 17.21
N ARG A 24 8.32 8.59 17.65
CA ARG A 24 9.32 8.00 16.76
C ARG A 24 8.72 6.91 15.86
N ILE A 25 8.00 5.96 16.45
CA ILE A 25 7.34 4.87 15.72
C ILE A 25 6.33 5.43 14.70
N LYS A 26 5.53 6.44 15.05
CA LYS A 26 4.63 7.10 14.09
C LYS A 26 5.40 7.73 12.91
N GLY A 27 6.57 8.32 13.18
CA GLY A 27 7.48 8.83 12.14
C GLY A 27 7.96 7.73 11.19
N GLU A 28 8.44 6.60 11.73
CA GLU A 28 8.90 5.44 10.96
C GLU A 28 7.75 4.78 10.15
N ILE A 29 6.55 4.67 10.73
CA ILE A 29 5.37 4.16 10.03
C ILE A 29 5.00 5.07 8.84
N ASN A 30 5.04 6.39 9.02
CA ASN A 30 4.71 7.34 7.96
C ASN A 30 5.69 7.25 6.78
N THR A 31 6.99 7.11 7.04
CA THR A 31 7.99 6.96 5.97
C THR A 31 7.84 5.63 5.25
N LEU A 32 7.68 4.52 5.98
CA LEU A 32 7.46 3.19 5.40
C LEU A 32 6.17 3.12 4.58
N THR A 33 5.08 3.70 5.09
CA THR A 33 3.78 3.76 4.39
C THR A 33 3.88 4.61 3.12
N SER A 34 4.67 5.69 3.15
CA SER A 34 4.89 6.53 1.97
C SER A 34 5.63 5.80 0.86
N GLN A 35 6.66 5.01 1.21
CA GLN A 35 7.35 4.15 0.25
C GLN A 35 6.42 3.09 -0.33
N ALA A 36 5.68 2.37 0.52
CA ALA A 36 4.72 1.35 0.10
C ALA A 36 3.64 1.92 -0.83
N ARG A 37 3.18 3.15 -0.57
CA ARG A 37 2.24 3.88 -1.43
C ARG A 37 2.81 4.06 -2.84
N VAL A 38 4.00 4.65 -2.96
CA VAL A 38 4.64 4.91 -4.26
C VAL A 38 4.88 3.60 -5.02
N SER A 39 5.41 2.57 -4.36
CA SER A 39 5.58 1.25 -4.97
C SER A 39 4.26 0.64 -5.43
N GLY A 40 3.18 0.83 -4.67
CA GLY A 40 1.84 0.40 -5.04
C GLY A 40 1.30 1.10 -6.29
N TRP A 41 1.51 2.42 -6.43
CA TRP A 41 1.16 3.18 -7.63
C TRP A 41 1.95 2.71 -8.86
N ILE A 42 3.25 2.43 -8.70
CA ILE A 42 4.08 1.93 -9.80
C ILE A 42 3.61 0.54 -10.25
N LEU A 43 3.40 -0.38 -9.29
CA LEU A 43 2.99 -1.76 -9.59
C LEU A 43 1.62 -1.81 -10.27
N THR A 44 0.68 -0.96 -9.83
CA THR A 44 -0.64 -0.84 -10.47
C THR A 44 -0.59 -0.09 -11.80
N GLY A 45 0.39 0.78 -12.03
CA GLY A 45 0.57 1.45 -13.32
C GLY A 45 1.20 0.55 -14.41
N LEU A 46 2.06 -0.39 -14.01
CA LEU A 46 2.83 -1.24 -14.94
C LEU A 46 1.98 -1.97 -16.00
N PRO A 47 0.89 -2.66 -15.66
CA PRO A 47 0.08 -3.36 -16.65
C PRO A 47 -0.55 -2.42 -17.68
N PHE A 48 -0.99 -1.23 -17.25
CA PHE A 48 -1.55 -0.22 -18.15
C PHE A 48 -0.48 0.37 -19.07
N ALA A 49 0.71 0.65 -18.54
CA ALA A 49 1.84 1.11 -19.33
C ALA A 49 2.26 0.07 -20.38
N LEU A 50 2.38 -1.20 -19.98
CA LEU A 50 2.69 -2.30 -20.89
C LEU A 50 1.60 -2.50 -21.94
N ALA A 51 0.32 -2.43 -21.56
CA ALA A 51 -0.78 -2.51 -22.53
C ALA A 51 -0.74 -1.36 -23.55
N GLY A 52 -0.42 -0.14 -23.11
CA GLY A 52 -0.22 1.01 -23.99
C GLY A 52 0.97 0.84 -24.93
N ILE A 53 2.11 0.37 -24.44
CA ILE A 53 3.29 0.11 -25.26
C ILE A 53 3.03 -1.01 -26.28
N LEU A 54 2.39 -2.11 -25.85
CA LEU A 54 2.07 -3.23 -26.72
C LEU A 54 1.04 -2.87 -27.79
N THR A 55 0.06 -2.03 -27.47
CA THR A 55 -0.89 -1.54 -28.50
C THR A 55 -0.22 -0.65 -29.54
N LEU A 56 0.79 0.15 -29.17
CA LEU A 56 1.56 0.98 -30.11
C LEU A 56 2.56 0.18 -30.95
N THR A 57 3.24 -0.79 -30.34
CA THR A 57 4.31 -1.57 -31.00
C THR A 57 3.79 -2.80 -31.74
N ALA A 58 2.75 -3.44 -31.22
CA ALA A 58 2.15 -4.67 -31.74
C ALA A 58 0.61 -4.59 -31.68
N PRO A 59 -0.04 -3.78 -32.53
CA PRO A 59 -1.48 -3.54 -32.48
C PRO A 59 -2.35 -4.80 -32.66
N THR A 60 -1.81 -5.85 -33.28
CA THR A 60 -2.49 -7.15 -33.44
C THR A 60 -2.39 -8.07 -32.22
N TYR A 61 -1.59 -7.72 -31.21
CA TYR A 61 -1.34 -8.58 -30.04
C TYR A 61 -2.62 -8.85 -29.23
N PHE A 62 -3.49 -7.85 -29.10
CA PHE A 62 -4.74 -7.97 -28.32
C PHE A 62 -5.93 -8.52 -29.12
N ASN A 63 -5.84 -8.66 -30.45
CA ASN A 63 -6.93 -9.20 -31.29
C ASN A 63 -7.53 -10.52 -30.77
N PRO A 64 -6.73 -11.57 -30.48
CA PRO A 64 -7.26 -12.84 -29.99
C PRO A 64 -7.91 -12.73 -28.60
N MET A 65 -7.62 -11.68 -27.83
CA MET A 65 -8.27 -11.44 -26.55
C MET A 65 -9.71 -10.91 -26.71
N PHE A 66 -9.99 -10.19 -27.79
CA PHE A 66 -11.33 -9.65 -28.08
C PHE A 66 -12.21 -10.62 -28.88
N THR A 67 -11.61 -11.44 -29.75
CA THR A 67 -12.37 -12.34 -30.65
C THR A 67 -12.71 -13.69 -30.02
N ASN A 68 -11.88 -14.21 -29.10
CA ASN A 68 -12.13 -15.51 -28.47
C ASN A 68 -12.79 -15.36 -27.10
N LEU A 69 -13.76 -16.23 -26.80
CA LEU A 69 -14.46 -16.27 -25.51
C LEU A 69 -13.49 -16.42 -24.32
N VAL A 70 -12.46 -17.27 -24.48
CA VAL A 70 -11.40 -17.48 -23.48
C VAL A 70 -10.61 -16.20 -23.24
N GLY A 71 -10.32 -15.43 -24.30
CA GLY A 71 -9.61 -14.16 -24.21
C GLY A 71 -10.37 -13.12 -23.39
N GLN A 72 -11.68 -13.01 -23.61
CA GLN A 72 -12.55 -12.10 -22.88
C GLN A 72 -12.63 -12.46 -21.38
N ILE A 73 -12.70 -13.76 -21.06
CA ILE A 73 -12.66 -14.24 -19.67
C ILE A 73 -11.33 -13.91 -19.01
N MET A 74 -10.21 -14.09 -19.70
CA MET A 74 -8.87 -13.75 -19.18
C MET A 74 -8.70 -12.25 -18.94
N LEU A 75 -9.24 -11.40 -19.82
CA LEU A 75 -9.26 -9.95 -19.61
C LEU A 75 -10.11 -9.57 -18.39
N GLY A 76 -11.27 -10.21 -18.23
CA GLY A 76 -12.12 -10.03 -17.04
C GLY A 76 -11.41 -10.42 -15.74
N MET A 77 -10.76 -11.59 -15.73
CA MET A 77 -9.94 -12.06 -14.61
C MET A 77 -8.77 -11.12 -14.30
N CYS A 78 -8.09 -10.64 -15.34
CA CYS A 78 -7.01 -9.66 -15.22
C CYS A 78 -7.52 -8.38 -14.54
N GLY A 79 -8.59 -7.78 -15.06
CA GLY A 79 -9.20 -6.59 -14.47
C GLY A 79 -9.65 -6.81 -13.02
N PHE A 80 -10.27 -7.95 -12.72
CA PHE A 80 -10.72 -8.29 -11.38
C PHE A 80 -9.56 -8.44 -10.38
N SER A 81 -8.53 -9.20 -10.74
CA SER A 81 -7.33 -9.38 -9.91
C SER A 81 -6.60 -8.05 -9.66
N MET A 82 -6.58 -7.18 -10.65
CA MET A 82 -5.98 -5.85 -10.54
C MET A 82 -6.77 -4.95 -9.60
N LEU A 83 -8.11 -5.02 -9.65
CA LEU A 83 -8.99 -4.29 -8.74
C LEU A 83 -8.81 -4.77 -7.30
N ILE A 84 -8.73 -6.08 -7.07
CA ILE A 84 -8.40 -6.66 -5.76
C ILE A 84 -7.05 -6.17 -5.26
N GLY A 85 -6.01 -6.26 -6.09
CA GLY A 85 -4.66 -5.82 -5.74
C GLY A 85 -4.63 -4.34 -5.34
N TYR A 86 -5.32 -3.49 -6.11
CA TYR A 86 -5.46 -2.06 -5.80
C TYR A 86 -6.17 -1.82 -4.46
N LEU A 87 -7.26 -2.53 -4.18
CA LEU A 87 -7.99 -2.41 -2.91
C LEU A 87 -7.14 -2.84 -1.70
N ILE A 88 -6.36 -3.92 -1.84
CA ILE A 88 -5.44 -4.39 -0.79
C ILE A 88 -4.36 -3.35 -0.53
N ILE A 89 -3.71 -2.85 -1.57
CA ILE A 89 -2.68 -1.79 -1.46
C ILE A 89 -3.28 -0.56 -0.80
N ARG A 90 -4.47 -0.12 -1.23
CA ARG A 90 -5.17 1.02 -0.63
C ARG A 90 -5.44 0.79 0.85
N LYS A 91 -5.88 -0.41 1.25
CA LYS A 91 -6.13 -0.76 2.67
C LYS A 91 -4.85 -0.76 3.52
N ILE A 92 -3.74 -1.25 2.98
CA ILE A 92 -2.43 -1.24 3.66
C ILE A 92 -1.91 0.20 3.81
N VAL A 93 -2.14 1.05 2.80
CA VAL A 93 -1.63 2.42 2.77
C VAL A 93 -2.48 3.39 3.60
N ASN A 94 -3.77 3.10 3.78
CA ASN A 94 -4.69 3.89 4.60
C ASN A 94 -4.68 3.43 6.07
N ILE A 95 -3.53 3.02 6.60
CA ILE A 95 -3.37 2.88 8.05
C ILE A 95 -3.48 4.29 8.64
N GLU A 96 -4.69 4.62 9.07
CA GLU A 96 -5.03 5.80 9.85
C GLU A 96 -4.42 5.63 11.25
N VAL A 97 -3.59 6.59 11.67
CA VAL A 97 -2.76 6.53 12.89
C VAL A 97 -3.42 7.21 14.07
#